data_AF-A0A2V5VEZ1-F1
#
_entry.id   AF-A0A2V5VEZ1-F1
#
_cell.length_a   1.000
_cell.length_b   1.000
_cell.length_c   1.000
_cell.angle_alpha   90.00
_cell.angle_beta   90.00
_cell.angle_gamma   90.00
#
_symmetry.space_group_name_H-M   'P 1'
#
loop_
_entity.id
_entity.type
_entity.pdbx_description
1 polymer ?
#
loop_
_entity_poly.entity_id
_entity_poly.type
_entity_poly.pdbx_seq_one_letter_code
_entity_poly.pdbx_strand_id
1 'polypeptide(L)'
;MNDVRFDLARGAAGFAYIPDSSAAAGSGIIVVDLSTGNAVRRLANDPTVLPDPAFRATVEGKPFVIQATADAAPSLVSVACDGIAVSADGKLVYYCPIASRNLYSVDAAVLTDFTQSDAAVAATIKNLGDKGEVGGLEADAQGRVYLTNGEFNAILRFDPSQGTADTFNPTFETVVHNRHLVWPDSLALGKDGTLYITSTQVNRLPVFNAGQDLRQPPYFLYKVQTDATPGTR
;
A
#
# COMPACT_ATOMS: atom_id res chain seq x y z
N MET A 1 10.19 -2.11 5.10
CA MET A 1 10.14 -2.87 3.83
C MET A 1 9.21 -4.04 4.05
N ASN A 2 8.07 -4.03 3.36
CA ASN A 2 6.98 -4.99 3.57
C ASN A 2 6.76 -5.81 2.30
N ASP A 3 6.43 -5.11 1.21
CA ASP A 3 6.10 -5.71 -0.08
C ASP A 3 7.22 -5.61 -1.14
N VAL A 4 7.07 -6.39 -2.21
CA VAL A 4 7.82 -6.24 -3.47
C VAL A 4 6.88 -6.52 -4.64
N ARG A 5 7.02 -5.72 -5.71
CA ARG A 5 6.30 -5.95 -6.97
C ARG A 5 7.28 -6.03 -8.12
N PHE A 6 6.98 -6.92 -9.07
CA PHE A 6 7.82 -7.20 -10.21
C PHE A 6 7.11 -6.75 -11.49
N ASP A 7 7.81 -5.98 -12.33
CA ASP A 7 7.44 -5.72 -13.73
C ASP A 7 8.44 -6.48 -14.61
N LEU A 8 8.12 -7.74 -14.92
CA LEU A 8 9.01 -8.63 -15.65
C LEU A 8 9.02 -8.37 -17.17
N ALA A 9 8.08 -7.56 -17.66
CA ALA A 9 7.99 -7.21 -19.08
C ALA A 9 8.87 -6.00 -19.46
N ARG A 10 9.43 -5.30 -18.48
CA ARG A 10 10.21 -4.08 -18.69
C ARG A 10 11.72 -4.35 -18.73
N GLY A 11 12.38 -3.84 -19.77
CA GLY A 11 13.82 -4.04 -19.94
C GLY A 11 14.18 -5.48 -20.28
N ALA A 12 15.43 -5.89 -20.00
CA ALA A 12 15.92 -7.21 -20.40
C ALA A 12 15.47 -8.35 -19.48
N ALA A 13 15.37 -8.11 -18.17
CA ALA A 13 15.01 -9.11 -17.16
C ALA A 13 13.91 -8.64 -16.19
N GLY A 14 13.34 -7.45 -16.41
CA GLY A 14 12.37 -6.86 -15.51
C GLY A 14 12.95 -5.85 -14.54
N PHE A 15 12.04 -5.21 -13.79
CA PHE A 15 12.32 -4.36 -12.66
C PHE A 15 11.58 -4.85 -11.42
N ALA A 16 12.13 -4.59 -10.24
CA ALA A 16 11.43 -4.73 -8.97
C ALA A 16 11.26 -3.37 -8.29
N TYR A 17 10.11 -3.20 -7.64
CA TYR A 17 9.76 -2.02 -6.86
C TYR A 17 9.52 -2.42 -5.41
N ILE A 18 10.19 -1.71 -4.51
CA ILE A 18 10.20 -2.04 -3.09
C ILE A 18 9.95 -0.75 -2.29
N PRO A 19 8.82 -0.61 -1.60
CA PRO A 19 8.55 0.53 -0.74
C PRO A 19 9.43 0.45 0.51
N ASP A 20 10.04 1.58 0.85
CA ASP A 20 10.94 1.72 1.98
C ASP A 20 10.38 2.71 2.99
N SER A 21 9.92 2.17 4.13
CA SER A 21 9.41 2.94 5.27
C SER A 21 10.51 3.37 6.26
N SER A 22 11.79 3.27 5.90
CA SER A 22 12.91 3.59 6.79
C SER A 22 12.90 5.05 7.27
N ALA A 23 12.65 5.24 8.57
CA ALA A 23 12.77 6.54 9.21
C ALA A 23 14.21 7.08 9.21
N ALA A 24 15.22 6.19 9.24
CA ALA A 24 16.63 6.57 9.37
C ALA A 24 17.30 6.92 8.03
N ALA A 25 16.94 6.22 6.96
CA ALA A 25 17.51 6.41 5.62
C ALA A 25 16.70 7.34 4.72
N GLY A 26 15.50 7.73 5.17
CA GLY A 26 14.50 8.44 4.37
C GLY A 26 13.58 7.47 3.63
N SER A 27 12.29 7.80 3.64
CA SER A 27 11.26 7.00 2.96
C SER A 27 11.37 7.16 1.44
N GLY A 28 10.94 6.15 0.69
CA GLY A 28 10.93 6.20 -0.77
C GLY A 28 10.51 4.87 -1.40
N ILE A 29 10.86 4.72 -2.68
CA ILE A 29 10.69 3.46 -3.42
C ILE A 29 12.06 3.05 -3.95
N ILE A 30 12.56 1.89 -3.53
CA ILE A 30 13.76 1.29 -4.10
C ILE A 30 13.35 0.61 -5.42
N VAL A 31 14.00 1.01 -6.50
CA VAL A 31 13.81 0.48 -7.86
C VAL A 31 15.04 -0.31 -8.22
N VAL A 32 14.87 -1.58 -8.58
CA VAL A 32 15.97 -2.50 -8.92
C VAL A 32 15.82 -2.93 -10.36
N ASP A 33 16.85 -2.71 -11.17
CA ASP A 33 16.99 -3.35 -12.48
C ASP A 33 17.44 -4.80 -12.27
N LEU A 34 16.58 -5.76 -12.61
CA LEU A 34 16.85 -7.18 -12.38
C LEU A 34 17.91 -7.75 -13.32
N SER A 35 18.21 -7.06 -14.42
CA SER A 35 19.23 -7.51 -15.38
C SER A 35 20.64 -7.19 -14.91
N THR A 36 20.82 -6.05 -14.25
CA THR A 36 22.13 -5.55 -13.78
C THR A 36 22.32 -5.68 -12.28
N GLY A 37 21.25 -5.79 -11.50
CA GLY A 37 21.26 -5.72 -10.04
C GLY A 37 21.41 -4.29 -9.50
N ASN A 38 21.46 -3.27 -10.36
CA ASN A 38 21.56 -1.89 -9.93
C ASN A 38 20.27 -1.43 -9.26
N ALA A 39 20.40 -0.69 -8.16
CA ALA A 39 19.28 -0.19 -7.39
C ALA A 39 19.40 1.30 -7.08
N VAL A 40 18.28 2.02 -7.16
CA VAL A 40 18.18 3.45 -6.82
C VAL A 40 16.97 3.66 -5.91
N ARG A 41 17.13 4.46 -4.85
CA ARG A 41 15.98 4.98 -4.08
C ARG A 41 15.40 6.19 -4.83
N ARG A 42 14.16 6.06 -5.29
CA ARG A 42 13.38 7.12 -5.92
C ARG A 42 12.44 7.78 -4.92
N LEU A 43 12.09 9.03 -5.21
CA LEU A 43 11.17 9.83 -4.40
C LEU A 43 11.65 9.96 -2.94
N ALA A 44 12.97 10.00 -2.72
CA ALA A 44 13.54 10.02 -1.38
C ALA A 44 13.05 11.26 -0.60
N ASN A 45 12.28 11.04 0.46
CA ASN A 45 11.63 12.06 1.27
C ASN A 45 10.68 13.01 0.51
N ASP A 46 10.19 12.59 -0.66
CA ASP A 46 9.08 13.28 -1.30
C ASP A 46 7.86 13.28 -0.36
N PRO A 47 7.08 14.37 -0.27
CA PRO A 47 5.92 14.42 0.63
C PRO A 47 4.93 13.27 0.46
N THR A 48 4.84 12.67 -0.74
CA THR A 48 3.90 11.58 -1.04
C THR A 48 4.34 10.22 -0.53
N VAL A 49 5.60 10.06 -0.12
CA VAL A 49 6.11 8.83 0.52
C VAL A 49 6.23 8.97 2.03
N LEU A 50 5.88 10.12 2.60
CA LEU A 50 6.00 10.42 4.02
C LEU A 50 4.65 10.30 4.76
N PRO A 51 4.67 10.09 6.09
CA PRO A 51 3.48 10.22 6.92
C PRO A 51 2.88 11.64 6.81
N ASP A 52 1.56 11.72 6.73
CA ASP A 52 0.84 12.98 6.88
C ASP A 52 0.74 13.32 8.39
N PRO A 53 1.28 14.46 8.86
CA PRO A 53 1.19 14.87 10.27
C PRO A 53 -0.26 15.04 10.78
N ALA A 54 -1.20 15.29 9.87
CA ALA A 54 -2.62 15.39 10.18
C ALA A 54 -3.34 14.03 10.20
N PHE A 55 -2.67 12.95 9.79
CA PHE A 55 -3.28 11.62 9.74
C PHE A 55 -3.78 11.18 11.12
N ARG A 56 -5.03 10.73 11.15
CA ARG A 56 -5.67 10.09 12.30
C ARG A 56 -6.45 8.92 11.76
N ALA A 57 -6.41 7.77 12.44
CA ALA A 57 -7.20 6.61 12.09
C ALA A 57 -7.89 6.02 13.32
N THR A 58 -8.99 5.31 13.08
CA THR A 58 -9.74 4.60 14.14
C THR A 58 -9.85 3.12 13.79
N VAL A 59 -9.12 2.26 14.49
CA VAL A 59 -9.12 0.81 14.24
C VAL A 59 -9.84 0.11 15.38
N GLU A 60 -10.79 -0.77 15.05
CA GLU A 60 -11.66 -1.47 16.03
C GLU A 60 -12.33 -0.50 17.04
N GLY A 61 -12.70 0.71 16.58
CA GLY A 61 -13.36 1.73 17.40
C GLY A 61 -12.45 2.49 18.37
N LYS A 62 -11.12 2.33 18.26
CA LYS A 62 -10.14 3.03 19.08
C LYS A 62 -9.23 3.91 18.23
N PRO A 63 -8.78 5.08 18.73
CA PRO A 63 -7.73 5.84 18.05
C PRO A 63 -6.50 4.96 17.82
N PHE A 64 -6.03 4.88 16.58
CA PHE A 64 -4.82 4.14 16.26
C PHE A 64 -3.60 5.05 16.49
N VAL A 65 -2.94 4.83 17.63
CA VAL A 65 -1.85 5.66 18.16
C VAL A 65 -0.73 4.78 18.70
N ILE A 66 0.48 5.31 18.74
CA ILE A 66 1.61 4.68 19.41
C ILE A 66 1.54 5.02 20.89
N GLN A 67 1.50 4.00 21.74
CA GLN A 67 1.58 4.12 23.18
C GLN A 67 2.29 2.86 23.72
N ALA A 68 3.62 2.94 23.87
CA ALA A 68 4.44 1.78 24.19
C ALA A 68 4.28 1.28 25.64
N THR A 69 3.83 2.13 26.56
CA THR A 69 3.57 1.79 27.97
C THR A 69 2.34 2.55 28.46
N ALA A 70 1.72 2.10 29.57
CA ALA A 70 0.55 2.75 30.15
C ALA A 70 0.79 4.22 30.55
N ASP A 71 2.02 4.55 30.98
CA ASP A 71 2.38 5.90 31.43
C ASP A 71 2.88 6.80 30.28
N ALA A 72 3.15 6.23 29.09
CA ALA A 72 3.57 7.01 27.94
C ALA A 72 2.40 7.84 27.39
N ALA A 73 2.66 9.09 27.04
CA ALA A 73 1.72 9.91 26.29
C ALA A 73 1.54 9.31 24.88
N PRO A 74 0.29 9.15 24.38
CA PRO A 74 0.06 8.67 23.03
C PRO A 74 0.66 9.62 21.98
N SER A 75 1.25 9.04 20.93
CA SER A 75 1.73 9.77 19.77
C SER A 75 1.13 9.23 18.48
N LEU A 76 1.21 10.02 17.42
CA LEU A 76 0.66 9.63 16.12
C LEU A 76 1.51 8.54 15.48
N VAL A 77 0.82 7.66 14.75
CA VAL A 77 1.48 6.68 13.90
C VAL A 77 2.19 7.43 12.76
N SER A 78 3.45 7.07 12.52
CA SER A 78 4.33 7.72 11.54
C SER A 78 4.95 6.72 10.57
N VAL A 79 4.21 5.66 10.23
CA VAL A 79 4.68 4.66 9.26
C VAL A 79 4.55 5.22 7.84
N ALA A 80 5.68 5.28 7.15
CA ALA A 80 5.82 5.90 5.83
C ALA A 80 5.39 4.95 4.68
N CYS A 81 5.96 5.10 3.49
CA CYS A 81 5.63 4.32 2.29
C CYS A 81 5.72 2.81 2.54
N ASP A 82 4.64 2.10 2.24
CA ASP A 82 4.53 0.66 2.51
C ASP A 82 3.76 -0.08 1.41
N GLY A 83 2.61 0.47 1.00
CA GLY A 83 1.81 -0.13 -0.06
C GLY A 83 2.43 0.02 -1.43
N ILE A 84 2.45 -1.07 -2.23
CA ILE A 84 2.88 -1.00 -3.63
C ILE A 84 2.13 -1.99 -4.55
N ALA A 85 1.75 -1.51 -5.74
CA ALA A 85 1.21 -2.34 -6.82
C ALA A 85 1.67 -1.80 -8.18
N VAL A 86 1.64 -2.63 -9.21
CA VAL A 86 2.00 -2.25 -10.59
C VAL A 86 0.79 -2.50 -11.48
N SER A 87 0.43 -1.52 -12.32
CA SER A 87 -0.69 -1.69 -13.26
C SER A 87 -0.44 -2.87 -14.20
N ALA A 88 -1.49 -3.54 -14.65
CA ALA A 88 -1.36 -4.70 -15.53
C ALA A 88 -0.67 -4.40 -16.88
N ASP A 89 -0.73 -3.15 -17.34
CA ASP A 89 -0.02 -2.69 -18.54
C ASP A 89 1.43 -2.21 -18.26
N GLY A 90 1.87 -2.26 -17.00
CA GLY A 90 3.19 -1.86 -16.54
C GLY A 90 3.46 -0.36 -16.63
N LYS A 91 2.45 0.49 -16.88
CA LYS A 91 2.65 1.93 -17.05
C LYS A 91 2.71 2.70 -15.74
N LEU A 92 2.02 2.23 -14.70
CA LEU A 92 1.91 2.93 -13.43
C LEU A 92 2.40 2.03 -12.29
N VAL A 93 3.11 2.65 -11.35
CA VAL A 93 3.34 2.10 -10.02
C VAL A 93 2.42 2.84 -9.06
N TYR A 94 1.53 2.11 -8.40
CA TYR A 94 0.70 2.62 -7.32
C TYR A 94 1.42 2.45 -6.00
N TYR A 95 1.33 3.45 -5.13
CA TYR A 95 1.96 3.39 -3.82
C TYR A 95 1.21 4.24 -2.79
N CYS A 96 1.42 3.93 -1.51
CA CYS A 96 0.92 4.78 -0.43
C CYS A 96 1.70 4.62 0.88
N PRO A 97 1.81 5.69 1.68
CA PRO A 97 2.15 5.59 3.09
C PRO A 97 1.01 4.97 3.92
N ILE A 98 1.35 4.24 4.99
CA ILE A 98 0.34 3.75 5.95
C ILE A 98 -0.31 4.93 6.66
N ALA A 99 0.50 5.84 7.20
CA ALA A 99 0.04 7.03 7.91
C ALA A 99 -0.34 8.18 6.96
N SER A 100 -1.19 7.89 5.96
CA SER A 100 -1.74 8.87 5.02
C SER A 100 -3.09 8.38 4.51
N ARG A 101 -3.96 9.33 4.15
CA ARG A 101 -5.26 9.06 3.50
C ARG A 101 -5.12 8.79 2.01
N ASN A 102 -4.02 9.19 1.38
CA ASN A 102 -3.97 9.26 -0.08
C ASN A 102 -3.39 7.98 -0.70
N LEU A 103 -4.01 7.54 -1.81
CA LEU A 103 -3.38 6.65 -2.79
C LEU A 103 -2.68 7.48 -3.88
N TYR A 104 -1.49 7.06 -4.29
CA TYR A 104 -0.73 7.73 -5.34
C TYR A 104 -0.42 6.77 -6.50
N SER A 105 -0.17 7.34 -7.67
CA SER A 105 0.49 6.65 -8.80
C SER A 105 1.64 7.48 -9.35
N VAL A 106 2.66 6.81 -9.88
CA VAL A 106 3.81 7.41 -10.59
C VAL A 106 4.04 6.66 -11.91
N ASP A 107 4.57 7.34 -12.92
CA ASP A 107 4.90 6.72 -14.21
C ASP A 107 6.09 5.75 -14.08
N ALA A 108 5.86 4.48 -14.41
CA ALA A 108 6.87 3.43 -14.27
C ALA A 108 8.06 3.61 -15.21
N ALA A 109 7.87 4.18 -16.40
CA ALA A 109 8.95 4.43 -17.34
C ALA A 109 9.90 5.51 -16.83
N VAL A 110 9.36 6.61 -16.29
CA VAL A 110 10.18 7.66 -15.67
C VAL A 110 10.84 7.17 -14.38
N LEU A 111 10.13 6.37 -13.58
CA LEU A 111 10.63 5.81 -12.33
C LEU A 111 11.85 4.88 -12.53
N THR A 112 11.83 4.08 -13.61
CA THR A 112 12.87 3.09 -13.94
C THR A 112 14.01 3.64 -14.81
N ASP A 113 13.85 4.82 -15.41
CA ASP A 113 14.94 5.47 -16.13
C ASP A 113 15.89 6.15 -15.14
N PHE A 114 17.01 5.49 -14.82
CA PHE A 114 18.01 5.96 -13.86
C PHE A 114 18.73 7.26 -14.26
N THR A 115 18.48 7.79 -15.45
CA THR A 115 18.98 9.11 -15.88
C THR A 115 18.05 10.26 -15.46
N GLN A 116 16.79 9.97 -15.11
CA GLN A 116 15.82 10.98 -14.69
C GLN A 116 16.14 11.53 -13.30
N SER A 117 15.91 12.83 -13.11
CA SER A 117 15.98 13.48 -11.81
C SER A 117 14.76 13.15 -10.96
N ASP A 118 14.91 13.25 -9.64
CA ASP A 118 13.79 13.01 -8.72
C ASP A 118 12.62 13.99 -8.95
N ALA A 119 12.92 15.22 -9.37
CA ALA A 119 11.90 16.20 -9.74
C ALA A 119 11.11 15.78 -11.00
N ALA A 120 11.77 15.17 -11.99
CA ALA A 120 11.09 14.65 -13.18
C ALA A 120 10.19 13.46 -12.83
N VAL A 121 10.66 12.56 -11.95
CA VAL A 121 9.84 11.46 -11.43
C VAL A 121 8.63 12.03 -10.66
N ALA A 122 8.86 12.96 -9.73
CA ALA A 122 7.82 13.55 -8.89
C ALA A 122 6.75 14.29 -9.71
N ALA A 123 7.12 14.92 -10.83
CA ALA A 123 6.19 15.59 -11.74
C ALA A 123 5.17 14.63 -12.40
N THR A 124 5.40 13.31 -12.37
CA THR A 124 4.47 12.31 -12.89
C THR A 124 3.48 11.79 -11.83
N ILE A 125 3.64 12.20 -10.57
CA ILE A 125 2.81 11.73 -9.48
C ILE A 125 1.37 12.25 -9.63
N LYS A 126 0.40 11.37 -9.38
CA LYS A 126 -1.01 11.73 -9.24
C LYS A 126 -1.53 11.26 -7.89
N ASN A 127 -2.24 12.14 -7.19
CA ASN A 127 -3.06 11.77 -6.03
C ASN A 127 -4.40 11.23 -6.55
N LEU A 128 -4.75 10.01 -6.14
CA LEU A 128 -5.91 9.25 -6.60
C LEU A 128 -7.07 9.26 -5.59
N GLY A 129 -6.93 9.95 -4.47
CA GLY A 129 -7.99 10.17 -3.48
C GLY A 129 -7.81 9.37 -2.19
N ASP A 130 -8.85 9.44 -1.35
CA ASP A 130 -8.85 8.86 -0.01
C ASP A 130 -9.07 7.34 -0.05
N LYS A 131 -8.08 6.60 0.47
CA LYS A 131 -8.06 5.13 0.56
C LYS A 131 -8.46 4.59 1.94
N GLY A 132 -8.56 5.45 2.95
CA GLY A 132 -8.58 5.04 4.36
C GLY A 132 -7.21 4.64 4.92
N GLU A 133 -7.20 3.85 6.00
CA GLU A 133 -5.99 3.36 6.69
C GLU A 133 -5.63 1.89 6.37
N VAL A 134 -4.33 1.58 6.41
CA VAL A 134 -3.65 0.40 5.84
C VAL A 134 -3.71 0.40 4.30
N GLY A 135 -2.80 -0.33 3.67
CA GLY A 135 -2.49 -0.11 2.26
C GLY A 135 -1.62 -1.19 1.63
N GLY A 136 -1.74 -2.46 2.04
CA GLY A 136 -1.31 -3.53 1.15
C GLY A 136 -2.08 -3.41 -0.16
N LEU A 137 -1.35 -3.38 -1.28
CA LEU A 137 -1.92 -3.14 -2.60
C LEU A 137 -1.75 -4.37 -3.49
N GLU A 138 -2.73 -4.66 -4.32
CA GLU A 138 -2.62 -5.62 -5.42
C GLU A 138 -3.33 -5.06 -6.65
N ALA A 139 -2.90 -5.40 -7.86
CA ALA A 139 -3.54 -4.96 -9.09
C ALA A 139 -4.02 -6.16 -9.92
N ASP A 140 -5.12 -5.96 -10.66
CA ASP A 140 -5.63 -6.96 -11.58
C ASP A 140 -5.45 -6.59 -13.06
N ALA A 141 -5.68 -7.58 -13.92
CA ALA A 141 -5.58 -7.48 -15.37
C ALA A 141 -6.55 -6.45 -16.00
N GLN A 142 -7.60 -6.04 -15.27
CA GLN A 142 -8.56 -5.05 -15.72
C GLN A 142 -8.10 -3.62 -15.36
N GLY A 143 -6.96 -3.48 -14.67
CA GLY A 143 -6.39 -2.20 -14.26
C GLY A 143 -6.93 -1.69 -12.92
N ARG A 144 -7.65 -2.53 -12.16
CA ARG A 144 -8.19 -2.19 -10.85
C ARG A 144 -7.14 -2.47 -9.77
N VAL A 145 -7.17 -1.70 -8.69
CA VAL A 145 -6.25 -1.83 -7.55
C VAL A 145 -7.03 -2.21 -6.30
N TYR A 146 -6.66 -3.30 -5.64
CA TYR A 146 -7.22 -3.74 -4.37
C TYR A 146 -6.38 -3.20 -3.23
N LEU A 147 -7.03 -2.74 -2.17
CA LEU A 147 -6.39 -2.13 -1.02
C LEU A 147 -6.95 -2.74 0.26
N THR A 148 -6.06 -3.11 1.17
CA THR A 148 -6.45 -3.43 2.54
C THR A 148 -6.93 -2.18 3.28
N ASN A 149 -7.97 -2.29 4.10
CA ASN A 149 -8.45 -1.20 4.94
C ASN A 149 -8.64 -1.66 6.40
N GLY A 150 -7.77 -1.21 7.29
CA GLY A 150 -7.73 -1.59 8.72
C GLY A 150 -8.80 -0.91 9.56
N GLU A 151 -9.12 0.35 9.25
CA GLU A 151 -10.20 1.11 9.91
C GLU A 151 -11.55 0.41 9.83
N PHE A 152 -11.84 -0.18 8.66
CA PHE A 152 -13.13 -0.80 8.37
C PHE A 152 -13.08 -2.33 8.32
N ASN A 153 -11.96 -2.99 8.64
CA ASN A 153 -11.81 -4.45 8.49
C ASN A 153 -12.29 -4.94 7.12
N ALA A 154 -11.81 -4.29 6.06
CA ALA A 154 -12.34 -4.43 4.71
C ALA A 154 -11.21 -4.50 3.66
N ILE A 155 -11.56 -4.99 2.47
CA ILE A 155 -10.79 -4.79 1.25
C ILE A 155 -11.59 -3.85 0.36
N LEU A 156 -10.93 -2.79 -0.09
CA LEU A 156 -11.45 -1.84 -1.07
C LEU A 156 -10.89 -2.16 -2.46
N ARG A 157 -11.58 -1.69 -3.50
CA ARG A 157 -11.11 -1.71 -4.88
C ARG A 157 -11.22 -0.31 -5.48
N PHE A 158 -10.10 0.18 -5.98
CA PHE A 158 -9.98 1.37 -6.80
C PHE A 158 -10.04 1.03 -8.29
N ASP A 159 -10.95 1.65 -9.04
CA ASP A 159 -11.02 1.51 -10.51
C ASP A 159 -10.70 2.85 -11.19
N PRO A 160 -9.53 2.99 -11.85
CA PRO A 160 -9.15 4.23 -12.52
C PRO A 160 -10.02 4.54 -13.75
N SER A 161 -10.74 3.57 -14.30
CA SER A 161 -11.60 3.77 -15.48
C SER A 161 -12.90 4.51 -15.16
N GLN A 162 -13.35 4.50 -13.89
CA GLN A 162 -14.62 5.11 -13.48
C GLN A 162 -14.54 6.64 -13.31
N GLY A 163 -13.36 7.24 -13.48
CA GLY A 163 -13.12 8.69 -13.41
C GLY A 163 -13.27 9.29 -12.00
N THR A 164 -12.59 10.40 -11.73
CA THR A 164 -12.70 11.16 -10.46
C THR A 164 -13.79 12.24 -10.55
N ALA A 165 -14.93 11.92 -11.16
CA ALA A 165 -15.99 12.90 -11.34
C ALA A 165 -16.51 13.33 -9.95
N ASP A 166 -16.46 14.64 -9.69
CA ASP A 166 -17.00 15.30 -8.50
C ASP A 166 -18.39 14.74 -8.14
N THR A 167 -18.43 13.80 -7.20
CA THR A 167 -19.54 13.44 -6.30
C THR A 167 -19.10 12.22 -5.49
N PHE A 168 -18.63 12.44 -4.26
CA PHE A 168 -18.56 11.42 -3.19
C PHE A 168 -17.91 10.05 -3.61
N ASN A 169 -16.73 10.10 -4.20
CA ASN A 169 -15.79 8.98 -4.38
C ASN A 169 -16.31 7.73 -5.16
N PRO A 170 -16.70 7.86 -6.46
CA PRO A 170 -17.16 6.73 -7.27
C PRO A 170 -16.04 5.73 -7.65
N THR A 171 -14.79 6.01 -7.30
CA THR A 171 -13.62 5.20 -7.70
C THR A 171 -13.28 4.10 -6.71
N PHE A 172 -13.73 4.17 -5.45
CA PHE A 172 -13.44 3.16 -4.42
C PHE A 172 -14.71 2.42 -4.00
N GLU A 173 -14.71 1.09 -4.08
CA GLU A 173 -15.81 0.25 -3.62
C GLU A 173 -15.34 -0.80 -2.61
N THR A 174 -16.25 -1.25 -1.73
CA THR A 174 -15.94 -2.35 -0.79
C THR A 174 -16.11 -3.69 -1.48
N VAL A 175 -15.03 -4.47 -1.57
CA VAL A 175 -15.05 -5.84 -2.10
C VAL A 175 -15.53 -6.82 -1.04
N VAL A 176 -14.99 -6.69 0.17
CA VAL A 176 -15.40 -7.50 1.32
C VAL A 176 -15.22 -6.69 2.60
N HIS A 177 -16.16 -6.86 3.52
CA HIS A 177 -16.06 -6.37 4.89
C HIS A 177 -16.35 -7.55 5.83
N ASN A 178 -15.50 -7.74 6.84
CA ASN A 178 -15.72 -8.78 7.85
C ASN A 178 -15.02 -8.40 9.16
N ARG A 179 -15.75 -8.43 10.28
CA ARG A 179 -15.22 -8.19 11.63
C ARG A 179 -14.00 -9.05 12.02
N HIS A 180 -13.77 -10.17 11.34
CA HIS A 180 -12.63 -11.06 11.57
C HIS A 180 -11.41 -10.73 10.71
N LEU A 181 -11.54 -9.87 9.70
CA LEU A 181 -10.43 -9.29 8.94
C LEU A 181 -9.76 -8.18 9.75
N VAL A 182 -9.23 -8.53 10.92
CA VAL A 182 -8.55 -7.58 11.80
C VAL A 182 -7.16 -7.32 11.22
N TRP A 183 -6.92 -6.06 10.84
CA TRP A 183 -5.68 -5.66 10.15
C TRP A 183 -5.36 -6.54 8.93
N PRO A 184 -6.12 -6.41 7.84
CA PRO A 184 -5.72 -7.03 6.58
C PRO A 184 -4.41 -6.38 6.12
N ASP A 185 -3.41 -7.19 5.76
CA ASP A 185 -2.03 -6.71 5.59
C ASP A 185 -1.54 -6.82 4.15
N SER A 186 -1.49 -8.03 3.60
CA SER A 186 -1.01 -8.30 2.24
C SER A 186 -2.09 -8.95 1.39
N LEU A 187 -2.01 -8.69 0.09
CA LEU A 187 -2.92 -9.21 -0.92
C LEU A 187 -2.14 -10.01 -1.98
N ALA A 188 -2.75 -11.10 -2.44
CA ALA A 188 -2.27 -11.85 -3.60
C ALA A 188 -3.45 -12.36 -4.42
N LEU A 189 -3.44 -12.10 -5.72
CA LEU A 189 -4.48 -12.56 -6.63
C LEU A 189 -4.10 -13.87 -7.32
N GLY A 190 -4.98 -14.87 -7.24
CA GLY A 190 -4.86 -16.14 -7.94
C GLY A 190 -5.40 -16.07 -9.37
N LYS A 191 -4.88 -16.92 -10.27
CA LYS A 191 -5.36 -17.01 -11.67
C LYS A 191 -6.81 -17.47 -11.81
N ASP A 192 -7.36 -18.08 -10.76
CA ASP A 192 -8.76 -18.49 -10.63
C ASP A 192 -9.67 -17.35 -10.12
N GLY A 193 -9.11 -16.15 -9.91
CA GLY A 193 -9.79 -15.00 -9.36
C GLY A 193 -10.01 -15.04 -7.85
N THR A 194 -9.36 -15.97 -7.15
CA THR A 194 -9.31 -15.96 -5.69
C THR A 194 -8.36 -14.85 -5.23
N LEU A 195 -8.87 -13.86 -4.50
CA LEU A 195 -8.06 -12.87 -3.79
C LEU A 195 -7.74 -13.40 -2.38
N TYR A 196 -6.47 -13.65 -2.12
CA TYR A 196 -5.93 -14.08 -0.83
C TYR A 196 -5.54 -12.86 0.01
N ILE A 197 -5.85 -12.93 1.31
CA ILE A 197 -5.68 -11.81 2.24
C ILE A 197 -5.06 -12.33 3.54
N THR A 198 -3.90 -11.80 3.93
CA THR A 198 -3.33 -12.06 5.26
C THR A 198 -3.96 -11.13 6.29
N SER A 199 -4.26 -11.64 7.49
CA SER A 199 -4.76 -10.85 8.63
C SER A 199 -3.83 -11.02 9.82
N THR A 200 -3.15 -9.94 10.19
CA THR A 200 -1.95 -9.98 11.06
C THR A 200 -2.18 -9.41 12.45
N GLN A 201 -3.30 -8.73 12.69
CA GLN A 201 -3.61 -8.09 13.98
C GLN A 201 -2.52 -7.10 14.46
N VAL A 202 -1.85 -6.37 13.56
CA VAL A 202 -0.75 -5.45 13.93
C VAL A 202 -1.22 -4.35 14.89
N ASN A 203 -2.46 -3.85 14.74
CA ASN A 203 -3.06 -2.91 15.70
C ASN A 203 -3.11 -3.42 17.14
N ARG A 204 -2.96 -4.73 17.36
CA ARG A 204 -3.01 -5.38 18.68
C ARG A 204 -1.62 -5.60 19.29
N LEU A 205 -0.54 -5.15 18.65
CA LEU A 205 0.80 -5.22 19.21
C LEU A 205 0.95 -4.34 20.47
N PRO A 206 1.88 -4.68 21.39
CA PRO A 206 2.18 -3.90 22.60
C PRO A 206 2.38 -2.41 22.36
N VAL A 207 3.09 -2.06 21.27
CA VAL A 207 3.43 -0.67 20.93
C VAL A 207 2.21 0.22 20.68
N PHE A 208 1.06 -0.38 20.34
CA PHE A 208 -0.22 0.31 20.13
C PHE A 208 -1.21 0.11 21.28
N ASN A 209 -0.82 -0.64 22.33
CA ASN A 209 -1.72 -1.08 23.40
C ASN A 209 -1.07 -1.00 24.79
N ALA A 210 -0.36 0.10 25.06
CA ALA A 210 0.21 0.39 26.38
C ALA A 210 1.15 -0.72 26.92
N GLY A 211 1.85 -1.42 26.02
CA GLY A 211 2.77 -2.50 26.36
C GLY A 211 2.12 -3.89 26.46
N GLN A 212 0.81 -4.01 26.21
CA GLN A 212 0.10 -5.29 26.24
C GLN A 212 -0.06 -5.89 24.85
N ASP A 213 0.32 -7.15 24.68
CA ASP A 213 0.05 -7.88 23.43
C ASP A 213 -1.39 -8.40 23.46
N LEU A 214 -2.24 -7.86 22.58
CA LEU A 214 -3.64 -8.23 22.47
C LEU A 214 -3.92 -9.19 21.32
N ARG A 215 -2.89 -9.61 20.57
CA ARG A 215 -3.04 -10.54 19.45
C ARG A 215 -3.54 -11.89 19.96
N GLN A 216 -4.42 -12.52 19.18
CA GLN A 216 -4.99 -13.82 19.51
C GLN A 216 -4.69 -14.80 18.38
N PRO A 217 -3.77 -15.76 18.57
CA PRO A 217 -3.56 -16.83 17.61
C PRO A 217 -4.77 -17.80 17.58
N PRO A 218 -5.00 -18.53 16.48
CA PRO A 218 -4.18 -18.53 15.26
C PRO A 218 -4.36 -17.25 14.42
N TYR A 219 -3.37 -16.96 13.57
CA TYR A 219 -3.51 -15.97 12.50
C TYR A 219 -4.20 -16.62 11.29
N PHE A 220 -4.81 -15.80 10.44
CA PHE A 220 -5.66 -16.29 9.36
C PHE A 220 -5.20 -15.78 8.00
N LEU A 221 -5.24 -16.70 7.03
CA LEU A 221 -5.28 -16.39 5.60
C LEU A 221 -6.75 -16.50 5.17
N TYR A 222 -7.32 -15.39 4.73
CA TYR A 222 -8.65 -15.34 4.16
C TYR A 222 -8.60 -15.43 2.65
N LYS A 223 -9.72 -15.80 2.05
CA LYS A 223 -9.92 -15.73 0.61
C LYS A 223 -11.31 -15.21 0.27
N VAL A 224 -11.39 -14.45 -0.79
CA VAL A 224 -12.66 -14.02 -1.40
C VAL A 224 -12.61 -14.30 -2.89
N GLN A 225 -13.71 -14.82 -3.44
CA GLN A 225 -13.82 -15.01 -4.88
C GLN A 225 -14.13 -13.66 -5.53
N THR A 226 -13.39 -13.33 -6.58
CA THR A 226 -13.60 -12.14 -7.39
C THR A 226 -13.71 -12.51 -8.88
N ASP A 227 -14.03 -11.53 -9.72
CA ASP A 227 -13.95 -11.59 -11.18
C ASP A 227 -12.56 -11.19 -11.72
N ALA A 228 -11.61 -10.92 -10.83
CA ALA A 228 -10.29 -10.40 -11.15
C ALA A 228 -9.35 -11.54 -11.58
N THR A 229 -8.31 -11.20 -12.33
CA THR A 229 -7.19 -12.12 -12.59
C THR A 229 -5.88 -11.33 -12.50
N PRO A 230 -4.74 -11.97 -12.20
CA PRO A 230 -3.45 -11.30 -12.19
C PRO A 230 -3.12 -10.73 -13.58
N GLY A 231 -2.35 -9.65 -13.62
CA GLY A 231 -1.72 -9.18 -14.85
C GLY A 231 -0.89 -10.29 -15.49
N THR A 232 -0.83 -10.34 -16.81
CA THR A 232 -0.19 -11.43 -17.56
C THR A 232 1.31 -11.22 -17.81
N ARG A 233 1.98 -10.37 -17.03
CA ARG A 233 3.33 -9.90 -17.33
C ARG A 233 4.29 -10.18 -16.18
#